data_AF-G5BW04-F1
#
_entry.id   AF-G5BW04-F1
#
_cell.length_a   1.000
_cell.length_b   1.000
_cell.length_c   1.000
_cell.angle_alpha   90.00
_cell.angle_beta   90.00
_cell.angle_gamma   90.00
#
_symmetry.space_group_name_H-M   'P 1'
#
loop_
_entity.id
_entity.type
_entity.pdbx_description
1 polymer ?
#
loop_
_entity_poly.entity_id
_entity_poly.type
_entity_poly.pdbx_seq_one_letter_code
_entity_poly.pdbx_strand_id
1 'polypeptide(L)'
;LPAPNAVTHLQNTSETSTSVSLSWAAPADPHSQLYTYRIQWASEAQPPEAGTDSTGRTEETWYVVEALSPGTLYTFRVCAERHKVASSMESFQASTAPDSVSIASCISASGGYGLFLNWSCPSGGYEAFELEVGGQRGSQDRSSCGSRVFVQGLGPARSYTATVTTIWSGLKAKSAPVTCYTESIGVIVGAVVGVLLCLVLAGLLVLFLKKSRNLFSPLLPHSFPGDILAKDFTDHVRRNEKDSNCGFADEYQQLCLEGEGQPQEVALAPENKAKNRYRNVLPYDWSRVPLQPLRDEPGSDYINASFIPGLWSPQDFIAAQGPLLRTVGDFWRLVWEQQSRTIVMLTNCVESGRVKCEHYWPLDAQPCIHGHLQVALVGEEVTEDWAVRDLQLLHTEEQKTLPVRQFHYLAWPDHGVPPSPDPLLAFWRVLRQWLDETSEGGRPVVHCSAGVGRTGTLIALDVLLRQLESEGLVGPFGFVRKMRQSRPLMVQTEAQYVFLHQCILRYLEQSATQAQKEAEYENVAGLVYENPSAIRAQELE
;
A
#
# COMPACT_ATOMS: atom_id res chain seq x y z
N LEU A 1 46.37 -49.67 -44.69
CA LEU A 1 45.99 -50.21 -43.36
C LEU A 1 44.48 -50.43 -43.37
N PRO A 2 43.96 -51.52 -42.80
CA PRO A 2 42.52 -51.69 -42.66
C PRO A 2 41.93 -50.56 -41.82
N ALA A 3 40.70 -50.16 -42.13
CA ALA A 3 39.99 -49.18 -41.31
C ALA A 3 39.77 -49.74 -39.90
N PRO A 4 39.84 -48.91 -38.84
CA PRO A 4 39.46 -49.33 -37.50
C PRO A 4 38.02 -49.86 -37.48
N ASN A 5 37.74 -50.82 -36.59
CA ASN A 5 36.36 -51.19 -36.29
C ASN A 5 35.63 -50.04 -35.59
N ALA A 6 34.30 -50.04 -35.68
CA ALA A 6 33.47 -49.05 -35.00
C ALA A 6 33.67 -49.12 -33.48
N VAL A 7 33.50 -47.97 -32.81
CA VAL A 7 33.39 -47.96 -31.35
C VAL A 7 32.13 -48.73 -30.92
N THR A 8 32.08 -49.20 -29.68
CA THR A 8 30.87 -49.87 -29.16
C THR A 8 30.47 -49.25 -27.82
N HIS A 9 29.25 -49.51 -27.36
CA HIS A 9 28.76 -49.02 -26.06
C HIS A 9 28.84 -47.49 -25.90
N LEU A 10 28.59 -46.72 -26.97
CA LEU A 10 28.49 -45.27 -26.88
C LEU A 10 27.28 -44.88 -26.03
N GLN A 11 27.52 -44.09 -24.97
CA GLN A 11 26.51 -43.68 -24.02
C GLN A 11 26.87 -42.31 -23.39
N ASN A 12 25.85 -41.60 -22.88
CA ASN A 12 26.07 -40.48 -21.97
C ASN A 12 26.35 -40.98 -20.55
N THR A 13 27.24 -40.28 -19.85
CA THR A 13 27.63 -40.57 -18.46
C THR A 13 27.14 -39.50 -17.49
N SER A 14 27.08 -38.25 -17.94
CA SER A 14 26.48 -37.14 -17.21
C SER A 14 26.10 -36.02 -18.17
N GLU A 15 25.09 -35.24 -17.79
CA GLU A 15 24.65 -34.05 -18.51
C GLU A 15 24.43 -32.86 -17.58
N THR A 16 24.69 -31.66 -18.11
CA THR A 16 24.33 -30.38 -17.50
C THR A 16 23.46 -29.58 -18.46
N SER A 17 23.14 -28.33 -18.13
CA SER A 17 22.43 -27.45 -19.07
C SER A 17 23.28 -27.05 -20.28
N THR A 18 24.60 -27.17 -20.21
CA THR A 18 25.51 -26.69 -21.26
C THR A 18 26.55 -27.72 -21.69
N SER A 19 26.52 -28.93 -21.14
CA SER A 19 27.47 -29.98 -21.49
C SER A 19 26.89 -31.39 -21.42
N VAL A 20 27.45 -32.28 -22.23
CA VAL A 20 27.18 -33.73 -22.21
C VAL A 20 28.50 -34.48 -22.21
N SER A 21 28.64 -35.41 -21.27
CA SER A 21 29.82 -36.28 -21.15
C SER A 21 29.54 -37.63 -21.77
N LEU A 22 30.31 -37.99 -22.80
CA LEU A 22 30.17 -39.24 -23.54
C LEU A 22 31.25 -40.24 -23.14
N SER A 23 30.92 -41.52 -23.17
CA SER A 23 31.87 -42.62 -23.04
C SER A 23 31.57 -43.72 -24.04
N TRP A 24 32.59 -44.46 -24.44
CA TRP A 24 32.47 -45.62 -25.33
C TRP A 24 33.54 -46.66 -25.01
N ALA A 25 33.36 -47.88 -25.53
CA ALA A 25 34.39 -48.89 -25.52
C ALA A 25 35.27 -48.77 -26.78
N ALA A 26 36.59 -48.86 -26.58
CA ALA A 26 37.54 -48.92 -27.67
C ALA A 26 37.26 -50.16 -28.56
N PRO A 27 37.46 -50.08 -29.89
CA PRO A 27 37.29 -51.22 -30.77
C PRO A 27 38.22 -52.38 -30.36
N ALA A 28 37.78 -53.63 -30.52
CA ALA A 28 38.55 -54.84 -30.19
C ALA A 28 39.65 -55.15 -31.23
N ASP A 29 40.39 -54.11 -31.64
CA ASP A 29 41.46 -54.18 -32.63
C ASP A 29 42.83 -54.31 -31.94
N PRO A 30 43.83 -54.98 -32.56
CA PRO A 30 45.17 -55.15 -31.97
C PRO A 30 45.93 -53.85 -31.65
N HIS A 31 45.48 -52.72 -32.19
CA HIS A 31 46.15 -51.42 -32.09
C HIS A 31 45.25 -50.33 -31.52
N SER A 32 44.20 -50.70 -30.78
CA SER A 32 43.21 -49.76 -30.23
C SER A 32 43.81 -48.66 -29.35
N GLN A 33 44.96 -48.92 -28.71
CA GLN A 33 45.73 -47.97 -27.92
C GLN A 33 46.33 -46.81 -28.74
N LEU A 34 46.34 -46.89 -30.08
CA LEU A 34 46.91 -45.89 -30.97
C LEU A 34 45.83 -45.13 -31.75
N TYR A 35 44.56 -45.23 -31.33
CA TYR A 35 43.44 -44.59 -32.01
C TYR A 35 43.19 -43.20 -31.43
N THR A 36 42.85 -42.26 -32.31
CA THR A 36 42.26 -40.97 -31.93
C THR A 36 40.78 -41.04 -32.27
N TYR A 37 39.91 -40.58 -31.37
CA TYR A 37 38.48 -40.56 -31.59
C TYR A 37 38.03 -39.19 -32.09
N ARG A 38 37.19 -39.18 -33.11
CA ARG A 38 36.53 -37.96 -33.62
C ARG A 38 35.08 -37.98 -33.20
N ILE A 39 34.65 -36.89 -32.58
CA ILE A 39 33.28 -36.67 -32.11
C ILE A 39 32.65 -35.58 -32.97
N GLN A 40 31.41 -35.79 -33.41
CA GLN A 40 30.60 -34.78 -34.10
C GLN A 40 29.25 -34.63 -33.41
N TRP A 41 28.72 -33.42 -33.35
CA TRP A 41 27.40 -33.18 -32.78
C TRP A 41 26.63 -32.09 -33.52
N ALA A 42 25.31 -32.26 -33.56
CA ALA A 42 24.37 -31.31 -34.13
C ALA A 42 23.06 -31.33 -33.34
N SER A 43 22.45 -30.15 -33.16
CA SER A 43 21.11 -30.01 -32.58
C SER A 43 20.03 -30.20 -33.65
N GLU A 44 18.89 -30.79 -33.31
CA GLU A 44 17.78 -30.92 -34.27
C GLU A 44 17.10 -29.58 -34.62
N ALA A 45 17.23 -28.55 -33.76
CA ALA A 45 16.60 -27.23 -33.94
C ALA A 45 17.34 -26.33 -34.96
N GLN A 46 18.59 -26.64 -35.29
CA GLN A 46 19.35 -25.99 -36.35
C GLN A 46 19.66 -27.04 -37.42
N PRO A 47 18.86 -27.13 -38.51
CA PRO A 47 19.23 -27.99 -39.60
C PRO A 47 20.59 -27.52 -40.14
N PRO A 48 21.53 -28.44 -40.40
CA PRO A 48 22.88 -28.07 -40.80
C PRO A 48 22.82 -27.27 -42.10
N GLU A 49 23.15 -25.98 -42.04
CA GLU A 49 23.74 -25.33 -43.21
C GLU A 49 24.97 -26.15 -43.60
N ALA A 50 25.05 -26.50 -44.87
CA ALA A 50 25.93 -27.55 -45.38
C ALA A 50 27.37 -27.46 -44.80
N GLY A 51 27.70 -28.38 -43.89
CA GLY A 51 29.09 -28.70 -43.54
C GLY A 51 29.65 -28.21 -42.20
N THR A 52 28.87 -27.61 -41.30
CA THR A 52 29.35 -27.21 -39.95
C THR A 52 28.73 -28.04 -38.83
N ASP A 53 28.93 -29.36 -38.86
CA ASP A 53 28.80 -30.16 -37.64
C ASP A 53 29.95 -29.76 -36.70
N SER A 54 29.62 -29.40 -35.46
CA SER A 54 30.66 -29.12 -34.47
C SER A 54 31.44 -30.40 -34.19
N THR A 55 32.78 -30.30 -34.09
CA THR A 55 33.63 -31.48 -33.96
C THR A 55 34.66 -31.35 -32.85
N GLY A 56 35.01 -32.49 -32.25
CA GLY A 56 36.01 -32.64 -31.20
C GLY A 56 36.90 -33.83 -31.47
N ARG A 57 38.07 -33.87 -30.81
CA ARG A 57 39.03 -34.97 -30.90
C ARG A 57 39.61 -35.30 -29.52
N THR A 58 39.86 -36.58 -29.28
CA THR A 58 40.49 -37.07 -28.05
C THR A 58 41.20 -38.40 -28.30
N GLU A 59 42.19 -38.72 -27.48
CA GLU A 59 42.85 -40.04 -27.44
C GLU A 59 42.23 -40.95 -26.37
N GLU A 60 41.38 -40.39 -25.51
CA GLU A 60 40.67 -41.10 -24.46
C GLU A 60 39.36 -41.72 -24.98
N THR A 61 38.81 -42.68 -24.25
CA THR A 61 37.51 -43.30 -24.57
C THR A 61 36.32 -42.54 -23.95
N TRP A 62 36.51 -41.26 -23.68
CA TRP A 62 35.50 -40.34 -23.16
C TRP A 62 35.73 -38.92 -23.68
N TYR A 63 34.68 -38.12 -23.73
CA TYR A 63 34.75 -36.72 -24.17
C TYR A 63 33.63 -35.88 -23.56
N VAL A 64 33.95 -34.66 -23.11
CA VAL A 64 32.96 -33.69 -22.64
C VAL A 64 32.71 -32.69 -23.74
N VAL A 65 31.49 -32.67 -24.26
CA VAL A 65 31.03 -31.64 -25.19
C VAL A 65 30.49 -30.47 -24.37
N GLU A 66 31.11 -29.31 -24.49
CA GLU A 66 30.73 -28.08 -23.77
C GLU A 66 30.06 -27.06 -24.69
N ALA A 67 29.58 -25.95 -24.10
CA ALA A 67 28.93 -24.84 -24.80
C ALA A 67 27.69 -25.25 -25.63
N LEU A 68 26.96 -26.25 -25.15
CA LEU A 68 25.67 -26.67 -25.70
C LEU A 68 24.53 -25.77 -25.20
N SER A 69 23.43 -25.72 -25.95
CA SER A 69 22.24 -24.97 -25.59
C SER A 69 21.40 -25.74 -24.56
N PRO A 70 20.89 -25.10 -23.51
CA PRO A 70 19.99 -25.72 -22.53
C PRO A 70 18.71 -26.28 -23.15
N GLY A 71 18.21 -27.39 -22.58
CA GLY A 71 16.95 -28.01 -22.99
C GLY A 71 16.89 -28.36 -24.48
N THR A 72 17.96 -28.90 -25.04
CA THR A 72 18.09 -29.16 -26.47
C THR A 72 18.51 -30.61 -26.72
N LEU A 73 17.86 -31.28 -27.68
CA LEU A 73 18.22 -32.63 -28.12
C LEU A 73 19.37 -32.57 -29.15
N TYR A 74 20.42 -33.33 -28.89
CA TYR A 74 21.60 -33.44 -29.75
C TYR A 74 21.79 -34.87 -30.23
N THR A 75 22.24 -35.00 -31.47
CA THR A 75 22.76 -36.27 -32.01
C THR A 75 24.28 -36.22 -32.00
N PHE A 76 24.90 -37.10 -31.22
CA PHE A 76 26.34 -37.27 -31.12
C PHE A 76 26.79 -38.44 -32.00
N ARG A 77 27.92 -38.29 -32.68
CA ARG A 77 28.51 -39.33 -33.52
C ARG A 77 29.99 -39.49 -33.19
N VAL A 78 30.43 -40.73 -33.01
CA VAL A 78 31.83 -41.04 -32.68
C VAL A 78 32.41 -42.07 -33.65
N CYS A 79 33.62 -41.82 -34.14
CA CYS A 79 34.40 -42.79 -34.90
C CYS A 79 35.86 -42.87 -34.40
N ALA A 80 36.48 -44.03 -34.58
CA ALA A 80 37.90 -44.23 -34.33
C ALA A 80 38.71 -43.90 -35.61
N GLU A 81 39.79 -43.13 -35.47
CA GLU A 81 40.65 -42.68 -36.56
C GLU A 81 42.09 -43.16 -36.31
N ARG A 82 42.73 -43.72 -37.34
CA ARG A 82 44.17 -44.03 -37.34
C ARG A 82 44.76 -43.76 -38.71
N HIS A 83 45.86 -43.02 -38.78
CA HIS A 83 46.53 -42.65 -40.04
C HIS A 83 45.58 -42.06 -41.10
N LYS A 84 44.65 -41.19 -40.68
CA LYS A 84 43.63 -40.55 -41.53
C LYS A 84 42.57 -41.49 -42.12
N VAL A 85 42.47 -42.72 -41.62
CA VAL A 85 41.39 -43.66 -41.95
C VAL A 85 40.46 -43.76 -40.75
N ALA A 86 39.17 -43.50 -40.97
CA ALA A 86 38.15 -43.53 -39.93
C ALA A 86 37.27 -44.79 -40.03
N SER A 87 36.77 -45.27 -38.89
CA SER A 87 35.72 -46.28 -38.82
C SER A 87 34.36 -45.73 -39.29
N SER A 88 33.35 -46.59 -39.35
CA SER A 88 31.95 -46.12 -39.37
C SER A 88 31.65 -45.30 -38.11
N MET A 89 30.69 -44.38 -38.26
CA MET A 89 30.20 -43.52 -37.17
C MET A 89 29.13 -44.27 -36.38
N GLU A 90 29.32 -44.36 -35.07
CA GLU A 90 28.25 -44.73 -34.13
C GLU A 90 27.53 -43.49 -33.66
N SER A 91 26.19 -43.53 -33.59
CA SER A 91 25.36 -42.40 -33.20
C SER A 91 24.62 -42.65 -31.89
N PHE A 92 24.55 -41.63 -31.04
CA PHE A 92 23.78 -41.62 -29.81
C PHE A 92 23.06 -40.29 -29.64
N GLN A 93 21.81 -40.31 -29.17
CA GLN A 93 21.04 -39.09 -28.91
C GLN A 93 20.97 -38.80 -27.41
N ALA A 94 21.24 -37.56 -27.03
CA ALA A 94 21.08 -37.11 -25.65
C ALA A 94 20.62 -35.66 -25.60
N SER A 95 19.86 -35.32 -24.56
CA SER A 95 19.39 -33.96 -24.30
C SER A 95 20.26 -33.29 -23.25
N THR A 96 20.46 -31.97 -23.38
CA THR A 96 20.96 -31.15 -22.26
C THR A 96 19.84 -30.88 -21.26
N ALA A 97 20.19 -30.69 -20.00
CA ALA A 97 19.23 -30.30 -18.97
C ALA A 97 18.62 -28.91 -19.29
N PRO A 98 17.37 -28.63 -18.89
CA PRO A 98 16.79 -27.31 -19.08
C PRO A 98 17.43 -26.29 -18.13
N ASP A 99 17.22 -25.01 -18.39
CA ASP A 99 17.57 -23.97 -17.43
C ASP A 99 16.64 -23.97 -16.22
N SER A 100 17.21 -23.70 -15.04
CA SER A 100 16.41 -23.39 -13.84
C SER A 100 15.75 -22.02 -13.98
N VAL A 101 14.50 -21.90 -13.56
CA VAL A 101 13.78 -20.61 -13.50
C VAL A 101 14.04 -19.86 -12.19
N SER A 102 13.76 -18.55 -12.21
CA SER A 102 13.72 -17.70 -11.01
C SER A 102 12.30 -17.31 -10.68
N ILE A 103 11.89 -17.51 -9.41
CA ILE A 103 10.58 -17.08 -8.91
C ILE A 103 10.59 -15.54 -8.81
N ALA A 104 9.76 -14.89 -9.62
CA ALA A 104 9.70 -13.43 -9.73
C ALA A 104 8.79 -12.80 -8.67
N SER A 105 7.72 -13.49 -8.27
CA SER A 105 6.86 -13.02 -7.18
C SER A 105 6.20 -14.16 -6.42
N CYS A 106 5.96 -13.90 -5.13
CA CYS A 106 5.20 -14.78 -4.25
C CYS A 106 4.29 -13.94 -3.35
N ILE A 107 2.97 -14.02 -3.56
CA ILE A 107 1.99 -13.14 -2.93
C ILE A 107 0.91 -13.98 -2.25
N SER A 108 0.51 -13.64 -1.04
CA SER A 108 -0.62 -14.31 -0.37
C SER A 108 -1.92 -14.09 -1.13
N ALA A 109 -2.72 -15.16 -1.24
CA ALA A 109 -4.11 -15.04 -1.66
C ALA A 109 -4.98 -14.48 -0.53
N SER A 110 -6.09 -13.84 -0.90
CA SER A 110 -7.04 -13.26 0.05
C SER A 110 -7.56 -14.33 1.01
N GLY A 111 -7.46 -14.07 2.31
CA GLY A 111 -7.85 -15.01 3.37
C GLY A 111 -6.72 -15.89 3.88
N GLY A 112 -5.50 -15.84 3.32
CA GLY A 112 -4.31 -16.48 3.89
C GLY A 112 -4.20 -18.00 3.69
N TYR A 113 -5.10 -18.63 2.92
CA TYR A 113 -5.10 -20.08 2.70
C TYR A 113 -4.37 -20.53 1.42
N GLY A 114 -3.61 -19.64 0.79
CA GLY A 114 -2.90 -19.94 -0.44
C GLY A 114 -1.93 -18.85 -0.88
N LEU A 115 -1.13 -19.18 -1.89
CA LEU A 115 -0.11 -18.30 -2.48
C LEU A 115 -0.29 -18.22 -4.00
N PHE A 116 -0.05 -17.05 -4.56
CA PHE A 116 0.14 -16.83 -5.99
C PHE A 116 1.64 -16.75 -6.29
N LEU A 117 2.13 -17.65 -7.13
CA LEU A 117 3.51 -17.71 -7.59
C LEU A 117 3.61 -17.31 -9.06
N ASN A 118 4.69 -16.64 -9.43
CA ASN A 118 5.01 -16.30 -10.81
C ASN A 118 6.52 -16.45 -11.05
N TRP A 119 6.92 -16.93 -12.23
CA TRP A 119 8.32 -17.11 -12.64
C TRP A 119 8.49 -16.86 -14.15
N SER A 120 9.71 -16.51 -14.56
CA SER A 120 10.04 -16.27 -15.96
C SER A 120 10.15 -17.58 -16.76
N CYS A 121 9.89 -17.51 -18.07
CA CYS A 121 10.09 -18.65 -18.96
C CYS A 121 11.60 -18.93 -19.17
N PRO A 122 12.04 -20.20 -19.15
CA PRO A 122 13.40 -20.60 -19.51
C PRO A 122 13.79 -20.16 -20.93
N SER A 123 15.09 -19.96 -21.16
CA SER A 123 15.60 -19.55 -22.48
C SER A 123 15.70 -20.72 -23.47
N GLY A 124 15.98 -21.93 -22.98
CA GLY A 124 16.03 -23.18 -23.74
C GLY A 124 14.69 -23.93 -23.83
N GLY A 125 14.73 -25.19 -24.28
CA GLY A 125 13.54 -26.05 -24.35
C GLY A 125 13.04 -26.49 -22.96
N TYR A 126 11.72 -26.55 -22.79
CA TYR A 126 11.05 -27.04 -21.60
C TYR A 126 9.64 -27.54 -21.95
N GLU A 127 9.15 -28.54 -21.20
CA GLU A 127 7.85 -29.19 -21.43
C GLU A 127 6.86 -28.93 -20.30
N ALA A 128 7.34 -28.89 -19.05
CA ALA A 128 6.49 -28.73 -17.87
C ALA A 128 7.29 -28.13 -16.70
N PHE A 129 6.56 -27.74 -15.66
CA PHE A 129 7.13 -27.34 -14.38
C PHE A 129 6.55 -28.18 -13.23
N GLU A 130 7.39 -28.57 -12.28
CA GLU A 130 6.98 -29.17 -11.02
C GLU A 130 7.19 -28.17 -9.88
N LEU A 131 6.09 -27.76 -9.26
CA LEU A 131 6.06 -26.80 -8.16
C LEU A 131 6.09 -27.55 -6.83
N GLU A 132 6.90 -27.08 -5.89
CA GLU A 132 6.94 -27.59 -4.53
C GLU A 132 6.83 -26.43 -3.54
N VAL A 133 5.75 -26.42 -2.74
CA VAL A 133 5.47 -25.37 -1.74
C VAL A 133 4.97 -26.00 -0.46
N GLY A 134 5.71 -25.81 0.64
CA GLY A 134 5.26 -26.32 1.95
C GLY A 134 5.06 -27.83 2.01
N GLY A 135 5.78 -28.60 1.20
CA GLY A 135 5.65 -30.05 1.08
C GLY A 135 4.57 -30.53 0.08
N GLN A 136 3.76 -29.63 -0.47
CA GLN A 136 2.83 -29.97 -1.56
C GLN A 136 3.56 -29.92 -2.90
N ARG A 137 3.25 -30.88 -3.77
CA ARG A 137 3.77 -30.94 -5.15
C ARG A 137 2.63 -30.77 -6.16
N GLY A 138 2.86 -29.99 -7.20
CA GLY A 138 1.93 -29.78 -8.29
C GLY A 138 2.63 -29.70 -9.64
N SER A 139 2.07 -30.35 -10.66
CA SER A 139 2.57 -30.26 -12.04
C SER A 139 1.87 -29.12 -12.77
N GLN A 140 2.61 -28.38 -13.59
CA GLN A 140 2.14 -27.24 -14.37
C GLN A 140 2.60 -27.39 -15.83
N ASP A 141 1.73 -27.01 -16.74
CA ASP A 141 2.01 -27.08 -18.18
C ASP A 141 2.94 -25.94 -18.63
N ARG A 142 3.52 -26.06 -19.83
CA ARG A 142 4.44 -25.11 -20.46
C ARG A 142 3.90 -23.66 -20.48
N SER A 143 2.59 -23.50 -20.60
CA SER A 143 1.88 -22.20 -20.64
C SER A 143 1.92 -21.42 -19.32
N SER A 144 2.36 -22.04 -18.22
CA SER A 144 2.29 -21.47 -16.87
C SER A 144 3.38 -20.44 -16.57
N CYS A 145 4.48 -20.42 -17.33
CA CYS A 145 5.52 -19.41 -17.14
C CYS A 145 5.00 -18.02 -17.53
N GLY A 146 5.40 -16.99 -16.77
CA GLY A 146 4.90 -15.62 -16.91
C GLY A 146 3.46 -15.40 -16.41
N SER A 147 2.76 -16.47 -16.02
CA SER A 147 1.40 -16.43 -15.48
C SER A 147 1.40 -16.64 -13.96
N ARG A 148 0.33 -16.17 -13.29
CA ARG A 148 0.16 -16.42 -11.85
C ARG A 148 -0.42 -17.81 -11.62
N VAL A 149 0.32 -18.65 -10.91
CA VAL A 149 -0.12 -19.98 -10.49
C VAL A 149 -0.58 -19.92 -9.04
N PHE A 150 -1.77 -20.45 -8.76
CA PHE A 150 -2.36 -20.45 -7.43
C PHE A 150 -2.10 -21.78 -6.71
N VAL A 151 -1.54 -21.70 -5.50
CA VAL A 151 -1.31 -22.83 -4.59
C VAL A 151 -2.25 -22.69 -3.40
N GLN A 152 -3.11 -23.69 -3.23
CA GLN A 152 -4.17 -23.70 -2.21
C GLN A 152 -3.86 -24.64 -1.04
N GLY A 153 -4.64 -24.56 0.04
CA GLY A 153 -4.52 -25.48 1.17
C GLY A 153 -3.31 -25.21 2.06
N LEU A 154 -2.80 -23.98 2.04
CA LEU A 154 -1.77 -23.52 2.95
C LEU A 154 -2.42 -22.95 4.21
N GLY A 155 -1.68 -22.98 5.32
CA GLY A 155 -2.10 -22.39 6.58
C GLY A 155 -1.84 -20.88 6.58
N PRO A 156 -2.77 -20.06 7.09
CA PRO A 156 -2.57 -18.62 7.26
C PRO A 156 -1.50 -18.28 8.31
N ALA A 157 -0.92 -17.09 8.20
CA ALA A 157 0.16 -16.57 9.07
C ALA A 157 1.39 -17.50 9.17
N ARG A 158 1.77 -18.16 8.07
CA ARG A 158 2.92 -19.08 8.02
C ARG A 158 3.86 -18.73 6.88
N SER A 159 5.12 -19.11 7.05
CA SER A 159 6.13 -19.05 5.99
C SER A 159 6.27 -20.39 5.29
N TYR A 160 6.36 -20.36 3.96
CA TYR A 160 6.52 -21.54 3.11
C TYR A 160 7.71 -21.35 2.18
N THR A 161 8.55 -22.38 2.06
CA THR A 161 9.59 -22.42 1.03
C THR A 161 8.97 -22.93 -0.27
N ALA A 162 9.15 -22.16 -1.34
CA ALA A 162 8.68 -22.47 -2.68
C ALA A 162 9.87 -22.74 -3.62
N THR A 163 9.77 -23.78 -4.43
CA THR A 163 10.72 -24.10 -5.52
C THR A 163 9.97 -24.51 -6.77
N VAL A 164 10.53 -24.18 -7.93
CA VAL A 164 10.01 -24.58 -9.25
C VAL A 164 11.07 -25.42 -9.94
N THR A 165 10.69 -26.58 -10.45
CA THR A 165 11.57 -27.47 -11.20
C THR A 165 11.18 -27.48 -12.66
N THR A 166 12.05 -27.01 -13.54
CA THR A 166 11.84 -27.09 -14.99
C THR A 166 12.10 -28.52 -15.45
N ILE A 167 11.24 -29.04 -16.33
CA ILE A 167 11.36 -30.38 -16.90
C ILE A 167 11.54 -30.29 -18.42
N TRP A 168 12.45 -31.09 -18.96
CA TRP A 168 12.64 -31.27 -20.39
C TRP A 168 13.14 -32.69 -20.68
N SER A 169 12.42 -33.48 -21.47
CA SER A 169 12.87 -34.81 -21.89
C SER A 169 13.24 -35.71 -20.70
N GLY A 170 12.51 -35.59 -19.59
CA GLY A 170 12.78 -36.31 -18.33
C GLY A 170 13.89 -35.74 -17.45
N LEU A 171 14.69 -34.78 -17.94
CA LEU A 171 15.70 -34.06 -17.16
C LEU A 171 15.06 -32.93 -16.34
N LYS A 172 15.64 -32.64 -15.17
CA LYS A 172 15.08 -31.70 -14.19
C LYS A 172 16.10 -30.65 -13.76
N ALA A 173 15.68 -29.39 -13.71
CA ALA A 173 16.48 -28.29 -13.16
C ALA A 173 15.68 -27.51 -12.10
N LYS A 174 16.12 -27.56 -10.85
CA LYS A 174 15.42 -26.96 -9.70
C LYS A 174 15.87 -25.50 -9.48
N SER A 175 14.91 -24.61 -9.24
CA SER A 175 15.16 -23.21 -8.90
C SER A 175 15.82 -23.05 -7.53
N ALA A 176 16.40 -21.87 -7.30
CA ALA A 176 16.69 -21.42 -5.94
C ALA A 176 15.38 -21.35 -5.12
N PRO A 177 15.42 -21.70 -3.82
CA PRO A 177 14.25 -21.62 -2.95
C PRO A 177 13.90 -20.17 -2.61
N VAL A 178 12.60 -19.85 -2.58
CA VAL A 178 12.09 -18.55 -2.12
C VAL A 178 11.15 -18.74 -0.94
N THR A 179 11.31 -17.93 0.11
CA THR A 179 10.41 -17.94 1.26
C THR A 179 9.22 -17.00 1.03
N CYS A 180 8.03 -17.56 1.12
CA CYS A 180 6.75 -16.90 0.94
C CYS A 180 5.98 -16.82 2.24
N TYR A 181 5.11 -15.81 2.41
CA TYR A 181 4.31 -15.64 3.63
C TYR A 181 2.82 -15.60 3.30
N THR A 182 2.01 -16.35 4.06
CA THR A 182 0.55 -16.29 4.00
C THR A 182 0.00 -15.26 4.99
N GLU A 183 -1.01 -14.49 4.58
CA GLU A 183 -1.68 -13.48 5.42
C GLU A 183 -2.39 -14.12 6.63
N SER A 184 -2.59 -13.35 7.70
CA SER A 184 -3.21 -13.79 8.96
C SER A 184 -4.75 -13.68 8.98
N ILE A 185 -5.36 -13.09 7.93
CA ILE A 185 -6.79 -12.78 7.89
C ILE A 185 -7.68 -14.02 8.10
N GLY A 186 -7.27 -15.19 7.59
CA GLY A 186 -8.02 -16.44 7.71
C GLY A 186 -8.14 -17.00 9.13
N VAL A 187 -7.15 -16.75 10.00
CA VAL A 187 -7.19 -17.17 11.43
C VAL A 187 -8.13 -16.28 12.22
N ILE A 188 -8.15 -14.99 11.90
CA ILE A 188 -8.94 -13.98 12.60
C ILE A 188 -10.44 -14.24 12.37
N VAL A 189 -10.85 -14.56 11.14
CA VAL A 189 -12.27 -14.84 10.83
C VAL A 189 -12.74 -16.16 11.44
N GLY A 190 -11.93 -17.22 11.44
CA GLY A 190 -12.31 -18.52 12.00
C GLY A 190 -12.46 -18.51 13.53
N ALA A 191 -11.54 -17.84 14.23
CA ALA A 191 -11.62 -17.66 15.68
C ALA A 191 -12.81 -16.77 16.07
N VAL A 192 -13.06 -15.69 15.31
CA VAL A 192 -14.19 -14.79 15.54
C VAL A 192 -15.52 -15.49 15.28
N VAL A 193 -15.65 -16.32 14.23
CA VAL A 193 -16.88 -17.08 13.94
C VAL A 193 -17.11 -18.19 14.97
N GLY A 194 -16.07 -18.89 15.42
CA GLY A 194 -16.21 -19.90 16.50
C GLY A 194 -16.65 -19.27 17.82
N VAL A 195 -16.06 -18.13 18.19
CA VAL A 195 -16.44 -17.35 19.37
C VAL A 195 -17.85 -16.77 19.20
N LEU A 196 -18.21 -16.23 18.04
CA LEU A 196 -19.56 -15.76 17.73
C LEU A 196 -20.59 -16.89 17.79
N LEU A 197 -20.28 -18.10 17.31
CA LEU A 197 -21.20 -19.23 17.36
C LEU A 197 -21.40 -19.70 18.81
N CYS A 198 -20.34 -19.74 19.61
CA CYS A 198 -20.43 -20.01 21.05
C CYS A 198 -21.22 -18.91 21.79
N LEU A 199 -21.01 -17.64 21.44
CA LEU A 199 -21.74 -16.50 22.00
C LEU A 199 -23.20 -16.45 21.53
N VAL A 200 -23.52 -16.90 20.32
CA VAL A 200 -24.89 -17.05 19.82
C VAL A 200 -25.57 -18.24 20.47
N LEU A 201 -24.90 -19.38 20.67
CA LEU A 201 -25.47 -20.52 21.39
C LEU A 201 -25.68 -20.20 22.88
N ALA A 202 -24.72 -19.52 23.52
CA ALA A 202 -24.85 -19.00 24.88
C ALA A 202 -25.93 -17.90 24.95
N GLY A 203 -25.99 -17.02 23.95
CA GLY A 203 -27.00 -15.99 23.80
C GLY A 203 -28.39 -16.55 23.59
N LEU A 204 -28.55 -17.61 22.80
CA LEU A 204 -29.80 -18.34 22.61
C LEU A 204 -30.22 -19.09 23.87
N LEU A 205 -29.27 -19.64 24.63
CA LEU A 205 -29.52 -20.23 25.95
C LEU A 205 -29.97 -19.17 26.97
N VAL A 206 -29.31 -18.00 26.99
CA VAL A 206 -29.70 -16.84 27.80
C VAL A 206 -31.05 -16.29 27.34
N LEU A 207 -31.33 -16.23 26.04
CA LEU A 207 -32.62 -15.82 25.49
C LEU A 207 -33.72 -16.84 25.79
N PHE A 208 -33.45 -18.15 25.81
CA PHE A 208 -34.41 -19.17 26.25
C PHE A 208 -34.72 -19.04 27.74
N LEU A 209 -33.70 -18.75 28.55
CA LEU A 209 -33.87 -18.50 29.99
C LEU A 209 -34.52 -17.13 30.29
N LYS A 210 -34.33 -16.13 29.42
CA LYS A 210 -34.86 -14.75 29.57
C LYS A 210 -36.23 -14.56 28.90
N LYS A 211 -36.58 -15.35 27.87
CA LYS A 211 -37.91 -15.40 27.23
C LYS A 211 -38.98 -15.97 28.16
N SER A 212 -38.57 -16.69 29.22
CA SER A 212 -39.47 -17.06 30.31
C SER A 212 -39.79 -15.89 31.25
N ARG A 213 -39.12 -14.72 31.13
CA ARG A 213 -39.12 -13.74 32.23
C ARG A 213 -39.35 -12.27 31.96
N ASN A 214 -39.45 -11.74 30.74
CA ASN A 214 -39.92 -10.34 30.62
C ASN A 214 -40.61 -10.03 29.29
N LEU A 215 -41.87 -9.64 29.45
CA LEU A 215 -42.78 -9.03 28.48
C LEU A 215 -42.46 -7.52 28.44
N PHE A 216 -42.30 -6.97 27.23
CA PHE A 216 -42.38 -5.56 26.81
C PHE A 216 -42.13 -4.41 27.81
N SER A 217 -41.19 -3.53 27.47
CA SER A 217 -41.27 -2.09 27.77
C SER A 217 -40.91 -1.27 26.52
N PRO A 218 -41.58 -0.12 26.27
CA PRO A 218 -41.43 0.65 25.04
C PRO A 218 -40.16 1.51 25.05
N LEU A 219 -39.64 1.76 23.84
CA LEU A 219 -38.51 2.66 23.54
C LEU A 219 -38.74 4.06 24.13
N LEU A 220 -37.82 4.49 25.00
CA LEU A 220 -37.70 5.89 25.41
C LEU A 220 -37.14 6.73 24.24
N PRO A 221 -37.62 7.97 24.04
CA PRO A 221 -37.02 8.89 23.09
C PRO A 221 -35.65 9.30 23.62
N HIS A 222 -34.58 8.91 22.93
CA HIS A 222 -33.23 9.29 23.30
C HIS A 222 -33.06 10.78 22.96
N SER A 223 -32.91 11.63 23.98
CA SER A 223 -32.48 13.02 23.78
C SER A 223 -31.05 12.98 23.26
N PHE A 224 -30.83 13.49 22.05
CA PHE A 224 -29.50 13.62 21.47
C PHE A 224 -28.62 14.49 22.36
N PRO A 225 -27.32 14.19 22.49
CA PRO A 225 -26.41 15.14 23.13
C PRO A 225 -26.38 16.40 22.27
N GLY A 226 -26.97 17.47 22.78
CA GLY A 226 -26.68 18.82 22.32
C GLY A 226 -25.23 19.19 22.66
N ASP A 227 -24.88 20.45 22.46
CA ASP A 227 -23.56 20.95 22.82
C ASP A 227 -23.24 20.67 24.30
N ILE A 228 -22.02 20.19 24.54
CA ILE A 228 -21.54 19.77 25.86
C ILE A 228 -20.67 20.88 26.42
N LEU A 229 -20.94 21.34 27.64
CA LEU A 229 -20.10 22.32 28.31
C LEU A 229 -18.71 21.74 28.56
N ALA A 230 -17.66 22.56 28.46
CA ALA A 230 -16.26 22.16 28.66
C ALA A 230 -16.04 21.38 29.98
N LYS A 231 -16.66 21.85 31.07
CA LYS A 231 -16.58 21.22 32.40
C LYS A 231 -17.22 19.82 32.46
N ASP A 232 -18.21 19.56 31.61
CA ASP A 232 -18.98 18.30 31.60
C ASP A 232 -18.42 17.31 30.56
N PHE A 233 -17.47 17.75 29.72
CA PHE A 233 -16.91 16.94 28.64
C PHE A 233 -16.16 15.71 29.14
N THR A 234 -15.41 15.83 30.25
CA THR A 234 -14.72 14.69 30.87
C THR A 234 -15.72 13.60 31.28
N ASP A 235 -16.84 13.99 31.89
CA ASP A 235 -17.87 13.04 32.32
C ASP A 235 -18.64 12.46 31.14
N HIS A 236 -18.81 13.22 30.06
CA HIS A 236 -19.33 12.71 28.80
C HIS A 236 -18.45 11.59 28.24
N VAL A 237 -17.13 11.81 28.11
CA VAL A 237 -16.18 10.79 27.62
C VAL A 237 -16.21 9.55 28.52
N ARG A 238 -16.08 9.73 29.84
CA ARG A 238 -16.13 8.61 30.80
C ARG A 238 -17.41 7.79 30.74
N ARG A 239 -18.56 8.43 30.45
CA ARG A 239 -19.82 7.70 30.27
C ARG A 239 -19.81 6.88 28.99
N ASN A 240 -19.32 7.45 27.90
CA ASN A 240 -19.32 6.80 26.59
C ASN A 240 -18.26 5.69 26.45
N GLU A 241 -17.17 5.74 27.22
CA GLU A 241 -16.15 4.67 27.28
C GLU A 241 -16.58 3.41 28.05
N LYS A 242 -17.67 3.50 28.85
CA LYS A 242 -18.18 2.33 29.60
C LYS A 242 -18.59 1.20 28.66
N ASP A 243 -18.58 -0.01 29.22
CA ASP A 243 -19.00 -1.24 28.54
C ASP A 243 -18.36 -1.41 27.15
N SER A 244 -17.06 -1.13 27.04
CA SER A 244 -16.27 -1.19 25.80
C SER A 244 -16.71 -0.18 24.75
N ASN A 245 -16.76 1.11 25.11
CA ASN A 245 -17.16 2.22 24.24
C ASN A 245 -18.61 2.16 23.73
N CYS A 246 -19.54 1.56 24.49
CA CYS A 246 -20.92 1.33 24.02
C CYS A 246 -21.63 2.64 23.66
N GLY A 247 -21.42 3.71 24.45
CA GLY A 247 -22.04 5.01 24.19
C GLY A 247 -21.48 5.66 22.91
N PHE A 248 -20.17 5.52 22.66
CA PHE A 248 -19.59 5.99 21.40
C PHE A 248 -20.06 5.19 20.20
N ALA A 249 -20.22 3.87 20.34
CA ALA A 249 -20.77 3.02 19.29
C ALA A 249 -22.22 3.43 18.95
N ASP A 250 -23.05 3.68 19.97
CA ASP A 250 -24.44 4.12 19.81
C ASP A 250 -24.55 5.49 19.12
N GLU A 251 -23.72 6.46 19.52
CA GLU A 251 -23.65 7.76 18.86
C GLU A 251 -23.16 7.61 17.40
N TYR A 252 -22.07 6.88 17.20
CA TYR A 252 -21.46 6.73 15.88
C TYR A 252 -22.36 5.98 14.89
N GLN A 253 -23.09 4.97 15.35
CA GLN A 253 -24.04 4.23 14.52
C GLN A 253 -25.18 5.11 13.99
N GLN A 254 -25.61 6.11 14.76
CA GLN A 254 -26.63 7.06 14.30
C GLN A 254 -26.12 7.95 13.15
N LEU A 255 -24.82 8.23 13.10
CA LEU A 255 -24.22 8.96 11.99
C LEU A 255 -24.23 8.17 10.67
N CYS A 256 -24.43 6.83 10.70
CA CYS A 256 -24.45 6.00 9.49
C CYS A 256 -25.65 6.28 8.59
N LEU A 257 -26.73 6.86 9.12
CA LEU A 257 -27.94 7.20 8.37
C LEU A 257 -27.82 8.54 7.62
N GLU A 258 -26.79 9.33 7.92
CA GLU A 258 -26.65 10.68 7.40
C GLU A 258 -26.04 10.69 5.99
N GLY A 259 -26.70 11.42 5.09
CA GLY A 259 -26.23 11.56 3.70
C GLY A 259 -26.68 10.46 2.74
N GLU A 260 -27.56 9.55 3.18
CA GLU A 260 -28.25 8.61 2.27
C GLU A 260 -29.13 9.36 1.26
N GLY A 261 -29.10 8.93 0.00
CA GLY A 261 -29.96 9.46 -1.06
C GLY A 261 -29.54 10.81 -1.65
N GLN A 262 -28.41 11.38 -1.23
CA GLN A 262 -27.90 12.62 -1.82
C GLN A 262 -27.35 12.39 -3.25
N PRO A 263 -27.65 13.26 -4.23
CA PRO A 263 -27.17 13.11 -5.60
C PRO A 263 -25.63 13.13 -5.71
N GLN A 264 -25.10 12.26 -6.57
CA GLN A 264 -23.67 12.12 -6.90
C GLN A 264 -23.49 11.91 -8.42
N GLU A 265 -24.40 12.45 -9.22
CA GLU A 265 -24.52 12.22 -10.66
C GLU A 265 -23.26 12.67 -11.40
N VAL A 266 -22.69 13.82 -11.03
CA VAL A 266 -21.47 14.36 -11.68
C VAL A 266 -20.28 13.43 -11.41
N ALA A 267 -20.14 12.93 -10.18
CA ALA A 267 -19.09 12.00 -9.81
C ALA A 267 -19.25 10.61 -10.49
N LEU A 268 -20.49 10.24 -10.80
CA LEU A 268 -20.85 8.98 -11.47
C LEU A 268 -20.84 9.08 -13.00
N ALA A 269 -20.69 10.26 -13.58
CA ALA A 269 -20.58 10.46 -15.02
C ALA A 269 -19.42 9.62 -15.61
N PRO A 270 -19.58 8.99 -16.79
CA PRO A 270 -18.57 8.10 -17.38
C PRO A 270 -17.16 8.69 -17.45
N GLU A 271 -17.05 9.96 -17.84
CA GLU A 271 -15.82 10.75 -17.94
C GLU A 271 -15.14 10.99 -16.59
N ASN A 272 -15.91 10.99 -15.49
CA ASN A 272 -15.43 11.33 -14.14
C ASN A 272 -15.09 10.10 -13.30
N LYS A 273 -15.59 8.90 -13.65
CA LYS A 273 -15.37 7.67 -12.88
C LYS A 273 -13.88 7.38 -12.62
N ALA A 274 -13.03 7.62 -13.62
CA ALA A 274 -11.59 7.39 -13.53
C ALA A 274 -10.85 8.43 -12.67
N LYS A 275 -11.50 9.57 -12.36
CA LYS A 275 -10.96 10.62 -11.48
C LYS A 275 -11.21 10.32 -10.00
N ASN A 276 -11.97 9.27 -9.67
CA ASN A 276 -12.27 8.86 -8.30
C ASN A 276 -11.30 7.76 -7.82
N ARG A 277 -10.58 8.02 -6.72
CA ARG A 277 -9.67 7.02 -6.12
C ARG A 277 -10.45 5.82 -5.57
N TYR A 278 -11.64 6.06 -5.02
CA TYR A 278 -12.52 5.03 -4.48
C TYR A 278 -13.92 5.16 -5.07
N ARG A 279 -14.48 4.04 -5.55
CA ARG A 279 -15.81 4.00 -6.17
C ARG A 279 -16.95 4.33 -5.20
N ASN A 280 -16.71 4.15 -3.90
CA ASN A 280 -17.68 4.36 -2.83
C ASN A 280 -17.44 5.66 -2.03
N VAL A 281 -16.53 6.53 -2.48
CA VAL A 281 -16.28 7.83 -1.83
C VAL A 281 -16.38 8.92 -2.89
N LEU A 282 -17.59 9.42 -3.08
CA LEU A 282 -17.95 10.38 -4.12
C LEU A 282 -18.46 11.67 -3.48
N PRO A 283 -18.10 12.86 -3.98
CA PRO A 283 -18.67 14.11 -3.50
C PRO A 283 -20.16 14.18 -3.85
N TYR A 284 -20.96 14.82 -3.00
CA TYR A 284 -22.35 15.17 -3.36
C TYR A 284 -22.37 16.30 -4.36
N ASP A 285 -23.34 16.30 -5.26
CA ASP A 285 -23.40 17.27 -6.37
C ASP A 285 -23.55 18.72 -5.87
N TRP A 286 -24.29 18.94 -4.78
CA TRP A 286 -24.56 20.29 -4.26
C TRP A 286 -23.36 20.92 -3.55
N SER A 287 -22.47 20.10 -2.98
CA SER A 287 -21.33 20.54 -2.17
C SER A 287 -19.99 20.29 -2.86
N ARG A 288 -19.97 19.67 -4.04
CA ARG A 288 -18.73 19.45 -4.80
C ARG A 288 -18.04 20.78 -5.11
N VAL A 289 -16.72 20.74 -5.24
CA VAL A 289 -15.98 21.90 -5.76
C VAL A 289 -15.92 21.82 -7.29
N PRO A 290 -16.57 22.72 -8.04
CA PRO A 290 -16.43 22.78 -9.48
C PRO A 290 -15.11 23.45 -9.87
N LEU A 291 -14.48 22.96 -10.93
CA LEU A 291 -13.40 23.64 -11.63
C LEU A 291 -13.94 24.39 -12.85
N GLN A 292 -13.22 25.40 -13.32
CA GLN A 292 -13.53 26.08 -14.58
C GLN A 292 -13.42 25.10 -15.74
N PRO A 293 -14.49 24.88 -16.54
CA PRO A 293 -14.45 23.93 -17.65
C PRO A 293 -13.37 24.29 -18.68
N LEU A 294 -12.58 23.31 -19.08
CA LEU A 294 -11.64 23.43 -20.18
C LEU A 294 -12.35 23.14 -21.51
N ARG A 295 -11.99 23.89 -22.56
CA ARG A 295 -12.59 23.71 -23.90
C ARG A 295 -12.28 22.32 -24.43
N ASP A 296 -13.29 21.68 -25.02
CA ASP A 296 -13.19 20.36 -25.66
C ASP A 296 -12.74 19.21 -24.73
N GLU A 297 -12.82 19.40 -23.40
CA GLU A 297 -12.51 18.36 -22.41
C GLU A 297 -13.72 18.09 -21.49
N PRO A 298 -14.58 17.11 -21.85
CA PRO A 298 -15.69 16.68 -21.00
C PRO A 298 -15.23 16.23 -19.61
N GLY A 299 -15.93 16.65 -18.55
CA GLY A 299 -15.58 16.33 -17.15
C GLY A 299 -14.39 17.11 -16.60
N SER A 300 -13.87 18.11 -17.32
CA SER A 300 -12.78 18.99 -16.86
C SER A 300 -13.19 19.91 -15.70
N ASP A 301 -14.50 20.07 -15.43
CA ASP A 301 -15.06 20.80 -14.29
C ASP A 301 -15.12 19.95 -13.00
N TYR A 302 -14.78 18.66 -13.10
CA TYR A 302 -14.89 17.72 -11.99
C TYR A 302 -13.55 17.44 -11.32
N ILE A 303 -13.56 17.57 -10.00
CA ILE A 303 -12.57 17.02 -9.08
C ILE A 303 -13.31 16.38 -7.89
N ASN A 304 -12.78 15.28 -7.35
CA ASN A 304 -13.34 14.65 -6.15
C ASN A 304 -12.95 15.44 -4.90
N ALA A 305 -13.67 16.53 -4.67
CA ALA A 305 -13.56 17.40 -3.51
C ALA A 305 -14.92 17.99 -3.15
N SER A 306 -15.12 18.32 -1.88
CA SER A 306 -16.36 18.94 -1.37
C SER A 306 -16.02 20.13 -0.48
N PHE A 307 -16.82 21.19 -0.55
CA PHE A 307 -16.83 22.21 0.48
C PHE A 307 -17.35 21.63 1.79
N ILE A 308 -16.69 21.95 2.89
CA ILE A 308 -17.03 21.49 4.23
C ILE A 308 -17.28 22.70 5.14
N PRO A 309 -18.34 22.67 5.96
CA PRO A 309 -18.64 23.75 6.89
C PRO A 309 -17.55 23.87 7.95
N GLY A 310 -17.31 25.11 8.39
CA GLY A 310 -16.57 25.38 9.61
C GLY A 310 -17.49 25.89 10.72
N LEU A 311 -16.91 26.69 11.61
CA LEU A 311 -17.62 27.27 12.75
C LEU A 311 -18.58 28.37 12.29
N TRP A 312 -18.09 29.31 11.47
CA TRP A 312 -18.84 30.52 11.10
C TRP A 312 -19.34 30.53 9.66
N SER A 313 -18.72 29.76 8.76
CA SER A 313 -19.18 29.69 7.37
C SER A 313 -19.52 28.27 6.92
N PRO A 314 -20.47 28.13 5.98
CA PRO A 314 -20.88 26.84 5.45
C PRO A 314 -19.80 26.18 4.56
N GLN A 315 -18.71 26.88 4.25
CA GLN A 315 -17.67 26.43 3.34
C GLN A 315 -16.30 26.93 3.81
N ASP A 316 -15.86 26.60 5.02
CA ASP A 316 -14.54 27.05 5.52
C ASP A 316 -13.39 26.19 4.99
N PHE A 317 -13.67 24.93 4.63
CA PHE A 317 -12.67 23.98 4.18
C PHE A 317 -13.05 23.35 2.85
N ILE A 318 -12.05 22.78 2.18
CA ILE A 318 -12.24 21.86 1.06
C ILE A 318 -11.69 20.50 1.49
N ALA A 319 -12.56 19.48 1.56
CA ALA A 319 -12.12 18.10 1.75
C ALA A 319 -11.96 17.42 0.39
N ALA A 320 -10.74 17.03 0.05
CA ALA A 320 -10.38 16.40 -1.21
C ALA A 320 -9.82 14.98 -1.02
N GLN A 321 -9.94 14.13 -2.04
CA GLN A 321 -9.17 12.88 -2.08
C GLN A 321 -7.68 13.16 -2.32
N GLY A 322 -6.81 12.23 -1.95
CA GLY A 322 -5.41 12.24 -2.37
C GLY A 322 -5.32 12.13 -3.90
N PRO A 323 -4.67 13.07 -4.61
CA PRO A 323 -4.62 13.09 -6.06
C PRO A 323 -4.16 11.75 -6.66
N LEU A 324 -4.76 11.37 -7.78
CA LEU A 324 -4.31 10.28 -8.65
C LEU A 324 -3.32 10.82 -9.68
N LEU A 325 -2.57 9.93 -10.35
CA LEU A 325 -1.56 10.36 -11.33
C LEU A 325 -2.16 11.26 -12.42
N ARG A 326 -3.39 10.95 -12.83
CA ARG A 326 -4.15 11.71 -13.83
C ARG A 326 -4.90 12.93 -13.31
N THR A 327 -4.98 13.12 -11.99
CA THR A 327 -5.73 14.24 -11.38
C THR A 327 -4.81 15.18 -10.59
N VAL A 328 -3.48 15.04 -10.71
CA VAL A 328 -2.53 16.00 -10.12
C VAL A 328 -2.75 17.40 -10.69
N GLY A 329 -2.95 17.52 -12.01
CA GLY A 329 -3.24 18.81 -12.64
C GLY A 329 -4.58 19.41 -12.18
N ASP A 330 -5.64 18.60 -12.10
CA ASP A 330 -6.93 19.02 -11.56
C ASP A 330 -6.82 19.48 -10.08
N PHE A 331 -5.94 18.84 -9.29
CA PHE A 331 -5.70 19.24 -7.91
C PHE A 331 -5.00 20.61 -7.80
N TRP A 332 -4.01 20.88 -8.66
CA TRP A 332 -3.39 22.21 -8.69
C TRP A 332 -4.32 23.28 -9.24
N ARG A 333 -5.19 22.94 -10.19
CA ARG A 333 -6.29 23.81 -10.63
C ARG A 333 -7.24 24.13 -9.48
N LEU A 334 -7.63 23.15 -8.67
CA LEU A 334 -8.42 23.37 -7.45
C LEU A 334 -7.75 24.39 -6.52
N VAL A 335 -6.46 24.21 -6.24
CA VAL A 335 -5.69 25.11 -5.36
C VAL A 335 -5.63 26.53 -5.94
N TRP A 336 -5.36 26.66 -7.25
CA TRP A 336 -5.32 27.94 -7.94
C TRP A 336 -6.69 28.63 -7.94
N GLU A 337 -7.72 27.97 -8.45
CA GLU A 337 -9.06 28.56 -8.65
C GLU A 337 -9.73 28.94 -7.32
N GLN A 338 -9.45 28.19 -6.26
CA GLN A 338 -9.94 28.49 -4.91
C GLN A 338 -9.03 29.48 -4.15
N GLN A 339 -7.93 29.92 -4.77
CA GLN A 339 -6.90 30.79 -4.18
C GLN A 339 -6.40 30.25 -2.82
N SER A 340 -6.34 28.92 -2.69
CA SER A 340 -6.01 28.24 -1.45
C SER A 340 -4.52 28.38 -1.15
N ARG A 341 -4.19 29.11 -0.08
CA ARG A 341 -2.80 29.26 0.38
C ARG A 341 -2.33 28.12 1.28
N THR A 342 -3.23 27.23 1.68
CA THR A 342 -2.94 26.16 2.64
C THR A 342 -3.42 24.82 2.11
N ILE A 343 -2.53 23.84 2.10
CA ILE A 343 -2.83 22.42 1.86
C ILE A 343 -2.50 21.64 3.13
N VAL A 344 -3.37 20.74 3.55
CA VAL A 344 -3.14 19.85 4.70
C VAL A 344 -3.24 18.40 4.24
N MET A 345 -2.13 17.68 4.29
CA MET A 345 -1.98 16.29 3.86
C MET A 345 -1.85 15.37 5.09
N LEU A 346 -2.78 14.43 5.24
CA LEU A 346 -2.88 13.54 6.41
C LEU A 346 -2.58 12.08 6.07
N THR A 347 -1.74 11.83 5.07
CA THR A 347 -1.40 10.46 4.63
C THR A 347 -0.04 10.46 3.97
N ASN A 348 0.74 9.40 4.19
CA ASN A 348 1.93 9.17 3.38
C ASN A 348 1.51 8.73 1.97
N CYS A 349 2.33 9.02 0.95
CA CYS A 349 2.01 8.62 -0.43
C CYS A 349 1.80 7.11 -0.56
N VAL A 350 2.60 6.33 0.17
CA VAL A 350 2.52 4.87 0.24
C VAL A 350 2.41 4.44 1.69
N GLU A 351 1.42 3.58 1.97
CA GLU A 351 1.13 3.02 3.29
C GLU A 351 0.89 1.52 3.11
N SER A 352 1.62 0.68 3.84
CA SER A 352 1.57 -0.79 3.76
C SER A 352 1.67 -1.31 2.32
N GLY A 353 2.58 -0.71 1.53
CA GLY A 353 2.82 -1.07 0.13
C GLY A 353 1.72 -0.64 -0.85
N ARG A 354 0.73 0.16 -0.42
CA ARG A 354 -0.36 0.66 -1.27
C ARG A 354 -0.27 2.17 -1.44
N VAL A 355 -0.44 2.63 -2.68
CA VAL A 355 -0.50 4.08 -2.97
C VAL A 355 -1.80 4.68 -2.43
N LYS A 356 -1.68 5.58 -1.47
CA LYS A 356 -2.77 6.35 -0.85
C LYS A 356 -2.94 7.73 -1.48
N CYS A 357 -1.84 8.31 -1.93
CA CYS A 357 -1.81 9.63 -2.56
C CYS A 357 -0.63 9.66 -3.53
N GLU A 358 -0.82 10.21 -4.73
CA GLU A 358 0.35 10.50 -5.57
C GLU A 358 1.20 11.60 -4.95
N HIS A 359 2.48 11.56 -5.28
CA HIS A 359 3.38 12.65 -4.98
C HIS A 359 3.09 13.80 -5.96
N TYR A 360 2.37 14.83 -5.50
CA TYR A 360 1.85 15.91 -6.35
C TYR A 360 2.67 17.21 -6.29
N TRP A 361 3.76 17.26 -5.52
CA TRP A 361 4.67 18.40 -5.42
C TRP A 361 6.06 18.07 -6.03
N PRO A 362 6.93 19.05 -6.27
CA PRO A 362 8.29 18.79 -6.76
C PRO A 362 9.15 18.00 -5.76
N LEU A 363 9.90 17.00 -6.25
CA LEU A 363 10.87 16.22 -5.46
C LEU A 363 12.26 16.87 -5.40
N ASP A 364 12.57 17.73 -6.36
CA ASP A 364 13.85 18.39 -6.53
C ASP A 364 13.63 19.89 -6.79
N ALA A 365 14.72 20.61 -7.06
CA ALA A 365 14.66 22.04 -7.37
C ALA A 365 13.95 22.35 -8.70
N GLN A 366 13.54 21.34 -9.48
CA GLN A 366 12.87 21.54 -10.76
C GLN A 366 11.36 21.68 -10.56
N PRO A 367 10.76 22.80 -11.02
CA PRO A 367 9.32 22.98 -10.92
C PRO A 367 8.55 21.93 -11.73
N CYS A 368 7.46 21.40 -11.16
CA CYS A 368 6.54 20.54 -11.91
C CYS A 368 5.49 21.37 -12.65
N ILE A 369 5.19 20.98 -13.89
CA ILE A 369 4.30 21.72 -14.80
C ILE A 369 3.02 20.91 -15.01
N HIS A 370 1.88 21.59 -14.82
CA HIS A 370 0.54 21.03 -14.95
C HIS A 370 -0.34 21.99 -15.75
N GLY A 371 -0.34 21.85 -17.07
CA GLY A 371 -0.99 22.82 -17.96
C GLY A 371 -0.32 24.19 -17.84
N HIS A 372 -1.09 25.23 -17.50
CA HIS A 372 -0.60 26.59 -17.30
C HIS A 372 -0.11 26.86 -15.86
N LEU A 373 -0.09 25.84 -15.00
CA LEU A 373 0.35 25.96 -13.62
C LEU A 373 1.74 25.34 -13.47
N GLN A 374 2.65 26.11 -12.87
CA GLN A 374 4.00 25.68 -12.52
C GLN A 374 4.13 25.74 -11.00
N VAL A 375 4.47 24.60 -10.38
CA VAL A 375 4.64 24.48 -8.93
C VAL A 375 6.13 24.36 -8.65
N ALA A 376 6.67 25.26 -7.84
CA ALA A 376 8.07 25.21 -7.39
C ALA A 376 8.14 25.01 -5.87
N LEU A 377 9.08 24.18 -5.42
CA LEU A 377 9.41 24.04 -4.00
C LEU A 377 10.38 25.16 -3.61
N VAL A 378 10.00 25.96 -2.62
CA VAL A 378 10.78 27.09 -2.10
C VAL A 378 11.54 26.69 -0.84
N GLY A 379 10.89 25.93 0.05
CA GLY A 379 11.48 25.48 1.30
C GLY A 379 10.76 24.25 1.85
N GLU A 380 11.50 23.44 2.62
CA GLU A 380 10.96 22.27 3.30
C GLU A 380 11.57 22.17 4.70
N GLU A 381 10.70 22.01 5.70
CA GLU A 381 11.06 21.71 7.08
C GLU A 381 10.46 20.36 7.45
N VAL A 382 11.28 19.43 7.94
CA VAL A 382 10.84 18.07 8.30
C VAL A 382 11.12 17.82 9.77
N THR A 383 10.09 17.38 10.49
CA THR A 383 10.17 16.88 11.86
C THR A 383 9.91 15.37 11.88
N GLU A 384 9.92 14.74 13.05
CA GLU A 384 9.54 13.34 13.21
C GLU A 384 8.07 13.09 12.82
N ASP A 385 7.17 14.01 13.21
CA ASP A 385 5.73 13.80 13.10
C ASP A 385 5.09 14.45 11.86
N TRP A 386 5.70 15.49 11.30
CA TRP A 386 5.18 16.22 10.14
C TRP A 386 6.28 16.92 9.31
N ALA A 387 5.95 17.25 8.06
CA ALA A 387 6.73 18.13 7.21
C ALA A 387 5.91 19.36 6.81
N VAL A 388 6.57 20.52 6.69
CA VAL A 388 5.99 21.76 6.18
C VAL A 388 6.75 22.15 4.91
N ARG A 389 6.03 22.39 3.81
CA ARG A 389 6.61 22.80 2.53
C ARG A 389 6.07 24.14 2.11
N ASP A 390 6.97 25.05 1.78
CA ASP A 390 6.66 26.31 1.11
C ASP A 390 6.76 26.11 -0.40
N LEU A 391 5.65 26.32 -1.08
CA LEU A 391 5.50 26.14 -2.52
C LEU A 391 5.12 27.48 -3.16
N GLN A 392 5.56 27.68 -4.40
CA GLN A 392 5.14 28.80 -5.22
C GLN A 392 4.41 28.25 -6.46
N LEU A 393 3.13 28.61 -6.59
CA LEU A 393 2.30 28.26 -7.73
C LEU A 393 2.24 29.45 -8.70
N LEU A 394 2.81 29.31 -9.89
CA LEU A 394 2.78 30.32 -10.95
C LEU A 394 1.78 29.92 -12.02
N HIS A 395 0.84 30.81 -12.34
CA HIS A 395 0.03 30.68 -13.54
C HIS A 395 0.72 31.38 -14.72
N THR A 396 1.21 30.61 -15.68
CA THR A 396 2.11 31.08 -16.73
C THR A 396 1.44 32.04 -17.72
N GLU A 397 0.12 31.95 -17.95
CA GLU A 397 -0.57 32.91 -18.81
C GLU A 397 -0.93 34.21 -18.09
N GLU A 398 -1.52 34.11 -16.88
CA GLU A 398 -1.84 35.28 -16.06
C GLU A 398 -0.61 36.01 -15.49
N GLN A 399 0.56 35.37 -15.48
CA GLN A 399 1.78 35.87 -14.86
C GLN A 399 1.59 36.26 -13.38
N LYS A 400 0.77 35.48 -12.67
CA LYS A 400 0.48 35.65 -11.24
C LYS A 400 1.02 34.47 -10.44
N THR A 401 1.49 34.76 -9.24
CA THR A 401 1.99 33.77 -8.29
C THR A 401 1.10 33.68 -7.06
N LEU A 402 0.86 32.47 -6.57
CA LEU A 402 0.18 32.16 -5.32
C LEU A 402 1.16 31.42 -4.40
N PRO A 403 1.55 31.99 -3.24
CA PRO A 403 2.29 31.23 -2.23
C PRO A 403 1.37 30.20 -1.59
N VAL A 404 1.83 28.95 -1.51
CA VAL A 404 1.08 27.83 -0.95
C VAL A 404 1.93 27.11 0.08
N ARG A 405 1.44 26.98 1.31
CA ARG A 405 2.09 26.19 2.35
C ARG A 405 1.38 24.85 2.51
N GLN A 406 2.12 23.76 2.37
CA GLN A 406 1.62 22.39 2.57
C GLN A 406 2.07 21.89 3.94
N PHE A 407 1.11 21.49 4.78
CA PHE A 407 1.33 20.82 6.05
C PHE A 407 1.07 19.33 5.89
N HIS A 408 2.11 18.50 5.99
CA HIS A 408 2.03 17.05 5.80
C HIS A 408 2.27 16.32 7.13
N TYR A 409 1.20 15.81 7.73
CA TYR A 409 1.28 14.99 8.94
C TYR A 409 1.68 13.54 8.59
N LEU A 410 2.84 13.11 9.07
CA LEU A 410 3.51 11.84 8.73
C LEU A 410 3.19 10.71 9.70
N ALA A 411 2.90 11.05 10.96
CA ALA A 411 2.75 10.09 12.07
C ALA A 411 1.38 9.41 12.17
N TRP A 412 0.48 9.58 11.19
CA TRP A 412 -0.80 8.86 11.22
C TRP A 412 -0.62 7.41 10.74
N PRO A 413 -0.92 6.39 11.56
CA PRO A 413 -0.69 4.99 11.19
C PRO A 413 -1.58 4.50 10.04
N ASP A 414 -1.07 3.53 9.30
CA ASP A 414 -1.75 2.85 8.18
C ASP A 414 -3.08 2.19 8.62
N HIS A 415 -3.12 1.72 9.87
CA HIS A 415 -4.29 1.11 10.50
C HIS A 415 -4.65 1.84 11.79
N GLY A 416 -5.93 2.25 11.92
CA GLY A 416 -6.45 2.87 13.12
C GLY A 416 -6.19 4.37 13.25
N VAL A 417 -5.83 4.78 14.46
CA VAL A 417 -5.61 6.17 14.89
C VAL A 417 -4.26 6.28 15.59
N PRO A 418 -3.66 7.49 15.66
CA PRO A 418 -2.44 7.69 16.44
C PRO A 418 -2.60 7.18 17.88
N PRO A 419 -1.56 6.57 18.48
CA PRO A 419 -1.63 6.00 19.82
C PRO A 419 -1.73 7.06 20.92
N SER A 420 -1.40 8.32 20.62
CA SER A 420 -1.52 9.46 21.51
C SER A 420 -2.10 10.66 20.75
N PRO A 421 -2.96 11.50 21.39
CA PRO A 421 -3.42 12.75 20.81
C PRO A 421 -2.33 13.83 20.71
N ASP A 422 -1.25 13.73 21.48
CA ASP A 422 -0.27 14.82 21.66
C ASP A 422 0.40 15.28 20.36
N PRO A 423 0.91 14.39 19.48
CA PRO A 423 1.54 14.82 18.22
C PRO A 423 0.55 15.51 17.27
N LEU A 424 -0.71 15.05 17.23
CA LEU A 424 -1.73 15.68 16.38
C LEU A 424 -2.14 17.06 16.93
N LEU A 425 -2.23 17.22 18.25
CA LEU A 425 -2.49 18.52 18.87
C LEU A 425 -1.33 19.49 18.65
N ALA A 426 -0.08 19.03 18.72
CA ALA A 426 1.10 19.84 18.41
C ALA A 426 1.08 20.29 16.93
N PHE A 427 0.82 19.37 16.01
CA PHE A 427 0.64 19.68 14.59
C PHE A 427 -0.51 20.68 14.36
N TRP A 428 -1.66 20.48 15.02
CA TRP A 428 -2.81 21.37 14.94
C TRP A 428 -2.46 22.79 15.40
N ARG A 429 -1.69 22.97 16.48
CA ARG A 429 -1.25 24.30 16.94
C ARG A 429 -0.43 25.04 15.88
N VAL A 430 0.51 24.34 15.24
CA VAL A 430 1.33 24.91 14.16
C VAL A 430 0.47 25.31 12.96
N LEU A 431 -0.45 24.43 12.55
CA LEU A 431 -1.41 24.72 11.48
C LEU A 431 -2.31 25.92 11.85
N ARG A 432 -2.84 25.94 13.07
CA ARG A 432 -3.78 26.96 13.55
C ARG A 432 -3.11 28.33 13.58
N GLN A 433 -1.90 28.42 14.12
CA GLN A 433 -1.10 29.63 14.11
C GLN A 433 -0.95 30.20 12.69
N TRP A 434 -0.57 29.37 11.71
CA TRP A 434 -0.45 29.80 10.32
C TRP A 434 -1.78 30.28 9.72
N LEU A 435 -2.87 29.56 9.99
CA LEU A 435 -4.18 29.92 9.47
C LEU A 435 -4.72 31.23 10.07
N ASP A 436 -4.37 31.53 11.32
CA ASP A 436 -4.74 32.79 11.99
C ASP A 436 -3.93 33.98 11.47
N GLU A 437 -2.65 33.75 11.14
CA GLU A 437 -1.77 34.75 10.50
C GLU A 437 -2.15 35.02 9.03
N THR A 438 -2.78 34.04 8.36
CA THR A 438 -3.10 34.11 6.92
C THR A 438 -4.59 34.38 6.67
N SER A 439 -5.05 35.59 7.00
CA SER A 439 -6.47 35.99 6.87
C SER A 439 -6.95 36.26 5.43
N GLU A 440 -6.03 36.47 4.48
CA GLU A 440 -6.34 36.78 3.07
C GLU A 440 -6.26 35.56 2.11
N GLY A 441 -6.12 34.35 2.65
CA GLY A 441 -6.07 33.11 1.86
C GLY A 441 -7.45 32.56 1.52
N GLY A 442 -7.58 31.90 0.36
CA GLY A 442 -8.70 31.01 0.09
C GLY A 442 -8.75 29.81 1.05
N ARG A 443 -9.83 29.04 0.97
CA ARG A 443 -10.15 27.93 1.89
C ARG A 443 -9.02 26.90 1.96
N PRO A 444 -8.63 26.40 3.15
CA PRO A 444 -7.65 25.33 3.26
C PRO A 444 -8.13 24.06 2.58
N VAL A 445 -7.27 23.45 1.76
CA VAL A 445 -7.52 22.15 1.12
C VAL A 445 -6.97 21.05 2.03
N VAL A 446 -7.85 20.29 2.65
CA VAL A 446 -7.49 19.18 3.55
C VAL A 446 -7.74 17.85 2.83
N HIS A 447 -6.75 16.98 2.79
CA HIS A 447 -6.87 15.68 2.15
C HIS A 447 -6.11 14.58 2.89
N CYS A 448 -6.49 13.34 2.60
CA CYS A 448 -5.76 12.13 2.99
C CYS A 448 -5.71 11.20 1.78
N SER A 449 -6.13 9.94 1.93
CA SER A 449 -6.36 9.04 0.80
C SER A 449 -7.73 9.30 0.15
N ALA A 450 -8.82 9.04 0.88
CA ALA A 450 -10.19 9.20 0.39
C ALA A 450 -10.77 10.62 0.63
N GLY A 451 -10.12 11.41 1.49
CA GLY A 451 -10.61 12.73 1.87
C GLY A 451 -11.81 12.71 2.80
N VAL A 452 -11.92 11.69 3.67
CA VAL A 452 -13.09 11.52 4.56
C VAL A 452 -12.73 11.13 5.99
N GLY A 453 -11.87 10.13 6.19
CA GLY A 453 -11.50 9.63 7.52
C GLY A 453 -10.63 10.62 8.30
N ARG A 454 -9.30 10.55 8.11
CA ARG A 454 -8.32 11.44 8.76
C ARG A 454 -8.63 12.92 8.49
N THR A 455 -9.00 13.24 7.25
CA THR A 455 -9.47 14.57 6.82
C THR A 455 -10.62 15.07 7.67
N GLY A 456 -11.68 14.25 7.84
CA GLY A 456 -12.81 14.64 8.67
C GLY A 456 -12.44 14.75 10.14
N THR A 457 -11.55 13.90 10.65
CA THR A 457 -11.09 14.00 12.04
C THR A 457 -10.36 15.30 12.31
N LEU A 458 -9.45 15.74 11.42
CA LEU A 458 -8.73 17.01 11.62
C LEU A 458 -9.65 18.22 11.48
N ILE A 459 -10.53 18.25 10.47
CA ILE A 459 -11.48 19.36 10.30
C ILE A 459 -12.41 19.44 11.52
N ALA A 460 -12.94 18.30 12.00
CA ALA A 460 -13.72 18.26 13.23
C ALA A 460 -12.94 18.80 14.41
N LEU A 461 -11.70 18.35 14.59
CA LEU A 461 -10.85 18.80 15.70
C LEU A 461 -10.65 20.32 15.67
N ASP A 462 -10.28 20.89 14.51
CA ASP A 462 -10.06 22.33 14.38
C ASP A 462 -11.31 23.14 14.76
N VAL A 463 -12.46 22.77 14.21
CA VAL A 463 -13.71 23.51 14.43
C VAL A 463 -14.19 23.35 15.86
N LEU A 464 -14.12 22.14 16.43
CA LEU A 464 -14.58 21.86 17.78
C LEU A 464 -13.69 22.50 18.85
N LEU A 465 -12.37 22.57 18.64
CA LEU A 465 -11.48 23.30 19.56
C LEU A 465 -11.73 24.81 19.50
N ARG A 466 -11.97 25.37 18.31
CA ARG A 466 -12.36 26.78 18.18
C ARG A 466 -13.71 27.08 18.82
N GLN A 467 -14.70 26.20 18.64
CA GLN A 467 -15.99 26.31 19.31
C GLN A 467 -15.83 26.31 20.84
N LEU A 468 -14.98 25.40 21.33
CA LEU A 468 -14.67 25.28 22.76
C LEU A 468 -13.99 26.55 23.30
N GLU A 469 -13.04 27.12 22.56
CA GLU A 469 -12.36 28.37 22.92
C GLU A 469 -13.31 29.58 22.90
N SER A 470 -14.22 29.67 21.93
CA SER A 470 -15.11 30.84 21.79
C SER A 470 -16.39 30.77 22.61
N GLU A 471 -16.96 29.58 22.81
CA GLU A 471 -18.29 29.39 23.40
C GLU A 471 -18.26 28.61 24.72
N GLY A 472 -17.14 27.98 25.06
CA GLY A 472 -17.03 27.14 26.26
C GLY A 472 -17.83 25.83 26.19
N LEU A 473 -18.27 25.44 24.99
CA LEU A 473 -19.01 24.24 24.70
C LEU A 473 -18.55 23.57 23.40
N VAL A 474 -18.86 22.29 23.24
CA VAL A 474 -18.42 21.48 22.10
C VAL A 474 -19.47 20.44 21.73
N GLY A 475 -19.74 20.28 20.42
CA GLY A 475 -20.75 19.35 19.91
C GLY A 475 -20.22 18.36 18.87
N PRO A 476 -19.40 17.34 19.25
CA PRO A 476 -18.76 16.44 18.29
C PRO A 476 -19.77 15.69 17.40
N PHE A 477 -20.82 15.12 17.98
CA PHE A 477 -21.87 14.41 17.24
C PHE A 477 -22.54 15.32 16.20
N GLY A 478 -23.02 16.49 16.64
CA GLY A 478 -23.72 17.45 15.80
C GLY A 478 -22.85 17.98 14.66
N PHE A 479 -21.57 18.25 14.94
CA PHE A 479 -20.65 18.74 13.91
C PHE A 479 -20.26 17.67 12.90
N VAL A 480 -19.97 16.43 13.34
CA VAL A 480 -19.67 15.33 12.40
C VAL A 480 -20.88 15.02 11.53
N ARG A 481 -22.10 15.06 12.09
CA ARG A 481 -23.35 14.97 11.32
C ARG A 481 -23.43 16.07 10.26
N LYS A 482 -23.17 17.33 10.62
CA LYS A 482 -23.15 18.48 9.69
C LYS A 482 -22.12 18.29 8.56
N MET A 483 -20.93 17.77 8.86
CA MET A 483 -19.93 17.43 7.84
C MET A 483 -20.41 16.29 6.92
N ARG A 484 -21.06 15.25 7.47
CA ARG A 484 -21.61 14.13 6.68
C ARG A 484 -22.72 14.54 5.73
N GLN A 485 -23.43 15.63 6.02
CA GLN A 485 -24.37 16.23 5.07
C GLN A 485 -23.66 16.83 3.85
N SER A 486 -22.42 17.31 4.01
CA SER A 486 -21.64 17.95 2.95
C SER A 486 -20.72 16.98 2.19
N ARG A 487 -20.23 15.92 2.83
CA ARG A 487 -19.42 14.87 2.17
C ARG A 487 -19.63 13.53 2.87
N PRO A 488 -19.79 12.42 2.15
CA PRO A 488 -20.06 11.14 2.80
C PRO A 488 -18.90 10.70 3.69
N LEU A 489 -19.21 9.91 4.73
CA LEU A 489 -18.24 9.19 5.56
C LEU A 489 -17.20 10.06 6.29
N MET A 490 -17.44 11.37 6.45
CA MET A 490 -16.57 12.23 7.26
C MET A 490 -16.46 11.66 8.68
N VAL A 491 -15.21 11.52 9.16
CA VAL A 491 -14.86 10.68 10.32
C VAL A 491 -15.35 9.25 10.10
N GLN A 492 -14.55 8.46 9.36
CA GLN A 492 -14.99 7.24 8.68
C GLN A 492 -15.11 6.02 9.60
N THR A 493 -14.47 6.02 10.76
CA THR A 493 -14.46 4.89 11.68
C THR A 493 -14.82 5.33 13.09
N GLU A 494 -15.41 4.43 13.87
CA GLU A 494 -15.68 4.67 15.29
C GLU A 494 -14.38 5.02 16.05
N ALA A 495 -13.28 4.33 15.76
CA ALA A 495 -11.98 4.63 16.36
C ALA A 495 -11.53 6.09 16.12
N GLN A 496 -11.79 6.65 14.93
CA GLN A 496 -11.54 8.07 14.63
C GLN A 496 -12.47 9.01 15.39
N TYR A 497 -13.73 8.61 15.60
CA TYR A 497 -14.70 9.38 16.39
C TYR A 497 -14.31 9.38 17.88
N VAL A 498 -13.90 8.24 18.44
CA VAL A 498 -13.35 8.15 19.81
C VAL A 498 -12.07 8.97 19.92
N PHE A 499 -11.16 8.85 18.96
CA PHE A 499 -9.90 9.60 18.96
C PHE A 499 -10.11 11.13 18.90
N LEU A 500 -11.12 11.60 18.17
CA LEU A 500 -11.53 13.01 18.19
C LEU A 500 -11.88 13.48 19.61
N HIS A 501 -12.63 12.68 20.37
CA HIS A 501 -12.97 12.99 21.77
C HIS A 501 -11.73 12.96 22.67
N GLN A 502 -10.83 12.00 22.46
CA GLN A 502 -9.56 11.94 23.19
C GLN A 502 -8.70 13.18 22.93
N CYS A 503 -8.67 13.70 21.70
CA CYS A 503 -7.98 14.95 21.37
C CYS A 503 -8.58 16.15 22.10
N ILE A 504 -9.91 16.28 22.11
CA ILE A 504 -10.60 17.39 22.81
C ILE A 504 -10.37 17.30 24.33
N LEU A 505 -10.47 16.11 24.91
CA LEU A 505 -10.20 15.88 26.32
C LEU A 505 -8.76 16.24 26.67
N ARG A 506 -7.81 15.77 25.86
CA ARG A 506 -6.38 16.05 26.05
C ARG A 506 -6.06 17.54 25.93
N TYR A 507 -6.72 18.25 25.02
CA TYR A 507 -6.60 19.71 24.91
C TYR A 507 -7.06 20.41 26.19
N LEU A 508 -8.23 20.03 26.74
CA LEU A 508 -8.73 20.59 28.01
C LEU A 508 -7.77 20.37 29.18
N GLU A 509 -7.18 19.18 29.29
CA GLU A 509 -6.16 18.86 30.32
C GLU A 509 -4.91 19.75 30.19
N GLN A 510 -4.42 19.95 28.96
CA GLN A 510 -3.26 20.78 28.69
C GLN A 510 -3.54 22.26 29.02
N SER A 511 -4.70 22.77 28.63
CA SER A 511 -5.12 24.15 28.91
C SER A 511 -5.30 24.40 30.41
N ALA A 512 -5.87 23.44 31.15
CA ALA A 512 -5.98 23.54 32.62
C ALA A 512 -4.61 23.55 33.32
N THR A 513 -3.68 22.71 32.86
CA THR A 513 -2.32 22.65 33.40
C THR A 513 -1.54 23.95 33.13
N GLN A 514 -1.71 24.53 31.95
CA GLN A 514 -1.08 25.80 31.57
C GLN A 514 -1.62 26.96 32.42
N ALA A 515 -2.94 27.05 32.60
CA ALA A 515 -3.58 28.07 33.44
C ALA A 515 -3.14 27.97 34.91
N GLN A 516 -2.96 26.74 35.44
CA GLN A 516 -2.42 26.54 36.79
C GLN A 516 -0.98 27.03 36.93
N LYS A 517 -0.12 26.73 35.95
CA LYS A 517 1.27 27.22 35.95
C LYS A 517 1.32 28.74 35.87
N GLU A 518 0.53 29.35 34.99
CA GLU A 518 0.46 30.82 34.86
C GLU A 518 -0.03 31.48 36.15
N ALA A 519 -1.05 30.92 36.81
CA ALA A 519 -1.51 31.40 38.12
C ALA A 519 -0.45 31.21 39.22
N GLU A 520 0.32 30.12 39.21
CA GLU A 520 1.45 29.92 40.12
C GLU A 520 2.57 30.95 39.87
N TYR A 521 2.94 31.22 38.62
CA TYR A 521 3.93 32.24 38.27
C TYR A 521 3.45 33.65 38.65
N GLU A 522 2.19 34.00 38.42
CA GLU A 522 1.61 35.29 38.86
C GLU A 522 1.58 35.42 40.38
N ASN A 523 1.22 34.36 41.11
CA ASN A 523 1.26 34.36 42.58
C ASN A 523 2.69 34.51 43.12
N VAL A 524 3.68 33.85 42.49
CA VAL A 524 5.10 34.01 42.84
C VAL A 524 5.61 35.41 42.50
N ALA A 525 5.23 35.98 41.35
CA ALA A 525 5.57 37.36 40.99
C ALA A 525 4.94 38.38 41.95
N GLY A 526 3.67 38.17 42.35
CA GLY A 526 2.98 38.99 43.36
C GLY A 526 3.66 38.93 44.74
N LEU A 527 4.09 37.74 45.18
CA LEU A 527 4.85 37.56 46.42
C LEU A 527 6.25 38.20 46.39
N VAL A 528 6.87 38.34 45.21
CA VAL A 528 8.15 39.03 45.06
C VAL A 528 7.97 40.56 45.13
N TYR A 529 6.83 41.11 44.71
CA TYR A 529 6.51 42.54 44.83
C TYR A 529 5.86 42.94 46.17
N GLU A 530 5.24 42.02 46.88
CA GLU A 530 4.78 42.22 48.27
C GLU A 530 5.85 41.77 49.28
N ASN A 531 7.05 42.32 49.20
CA ASN A 531 7.98 42.26 50.32
C ASN A 531 7.77 43.51 51.20
N PRO A 532 6.95 43.47 52.27
CA PRO A 532 6.73 44.61 53.16
C PRO A 532 8.03 45.08 53.85
N SER A 533 9.11 44.29 53.78
CA SER A 533 10.47 44.62 54.19
C SER A 533 11.16 45.65 53.28
N ALA A 534 10.82 45.69 51.98
CA ALA A 534 11.39 46.63 51.01
C ALA A 534 10.67 47.99 51.03
N ILE A 535 9.36 48.00 51.29
CA ILE A 535 8.57 49.25 51.41
C ILE A 535 8.93 50.02 52.69
N ARG A 536 9.19 49.33 53.82
CA ARG A 536 9.64 49.99 55.06
C ARG A 536 11.07 50.54 55.02
N ALA A 537 11.88 50.14 54.04
CA ALA A 537 13.22 50.70 53.85
C ALA A 537 13.21 52.01 53.04
N GLN A 538 12.10 52.33 52.38
CA GLN A 538 11.95 53.54 51.56
C GLN A 538 11.19 54.68 52.26
N GLU A 539 10.59 54.43 53.43
CA GLU A 539 9.94 55.44 54.29
C GLU A 539 10.85 55.94 55.44
N LEU A 540 12.14 55.57 55.44
CA LEU A 540 13.13 55.93 56.46
C LEU A 540 14.41 56.59 55.91
N GLU A 541 14.41 56.99 54.63
CA GLU A 541 15.31 58.00 54.06
C GLU A 541 14.52 59.27 53.75
#